data_AF-A0A9R0V284-F1
#
_entry.id   AF-A0A9R0V284-F1
#
_cell.length_a   1.000
_cell.length_b   1.000
_cell.length_c   1.000
_cell.angle_alpha   90.00
_cell.angle_beta   90.00
_cell.angle_gamma   90.00
#
_symmetry.space_group_name_H-M   'P 1'
#
loop_
_entity.id
_entity.type
_entity.pdbx_description
1 polymer ?
#
loop_
_entity_poly.entity_id
_entity_poly.type
_entity_poly.pdbx_seq_one_letter_code
_entity_poly.pdbx_strand_id
1 'polypeptide(L)'
;MATTARPLVSVKALDGDMPTDAAGVPMPHSVPEFPLVVSDSAEGIEKTSQAVKVLKQLGAYADADKAKDSVGIRPGKGKMRNRRYINRKGPLIVYATEGSKIVKAFRNLPGVDVANVERLNLLDLAPGGHLGRFVIWTESAFKKLDEVYGSFEASSSKKKGFVLPRPKMTNADLGRLINSDEVQSVVKPINKEVKRREARKNPLKNAAAVLKLNPYFGTARRMAVLAEAARVKARKDKINSKRTKLSVEEASKIKAAGKAWYQTMISDSDYMEFDVFSKWLGVSQ
;
A
#
# COMPACT_ATOMS: atom_id res chain seq x y z
N MET A 1 -19.75 -4.50 -37.89
CA MET A 1 -18.88 -5.68 -37.67
C MET A 1 -17.45 -5.18 -37.71
N ALA A 2 -16.84 -4.96 -36.54
CA ALA A 2 -15.55 -4.30 -36.43
C ALA A 2 -14.41 -5.28 -36.76
N THR A 3 -13.68 -5.00 -37.83
CA THR A 3 -12.45 -5.70 -38.24
C THR A 3 -11.29 -5.25 -37.36
N THR A 4 -10.88 -6.09 -36.41
CA THR A 4 -9.76 -5.86 -35.49
C THR A 4 -8.44 -6.37 -36.08
N ALA A 5 -7.74 -5.49 -36.79
CA ALA A 5 -6.37 -5.71 -37.26
C ALA A 5 -5.36 -5.16 -36.23
N ARG A 6 -4.53 -6.02 -35.62
CA ARG A 6 -3.49 -5.63 -34.64
C ARG A 6 -2.08 -5.88 -35.21
N PRO A 7 -1.20 -4.86 -35.37
CA PRO A 7 0.19 -5.08 -35.77
C PRO A 7 1.17 -5.21 -34.58
N LEU A 8 2.26 -5.95 -34.79
CA LEU A 8 3.53 -6.01 -34.01
C LEU A 8 3.46 -6.20 -32.47
N VAL A 9 2.78 -7.26 -32.03
CA VAL A 9 3.28 -8.30 -31.09
C VAL A 9 3.84 -7.94 -29.69
N SER A 10 3.77 -6.70 -29.19
CA SER A 10 3.52 -6.43 -27.75
C SER A 10 3.37 -4.94 -27.37
N VAL A 11 3.11 -4.04 -28.32
CA VAL A 11 2.47 -2.77 -27.97
C VAL A 11 0.97 -3.02 -28.02
N LYS A 12 0.33 -3.13 -26.84
CA LYS A 12 -1.12 -3.39 -26.70
C LYS A 12 -1.91 -2.69 -27.81
N ALA A 13 -2.66 -3.46 -28.58
CA ALA A 13 -3.85 -2.93 -29.22
C ALA A 13 -4.85 -2.64 -28.10
N LEU A 14 -4.93 -1.37 -27.72
CA LEU A 14 -6.05 -0.81 -26.98
C LEU A 14 -7.20 -0.68 -27.98
N ASP A 15 -7.79 -1.82 -28.33
CA ASP A 15 -9.08 -1.83 -29.03
C ASP A 15 -10.13 -1.35 -28.02
N GLY A 16 -10.74 -0.20 -28.29
CA GLY A 16 -12.09 0.14 -27.83
C GLY A 16 -12.30 0.52 -26.35
N ASP A 17 -11.47 0.08 -25.40
CA ASP A 17 -11.61 0.45 -23.98
C ASP A 17 -10.49 1.42 -23.57
N MET A 18 -10.78 2.71 -23.67
CA MET A 18 -9.96 3.78 -23.10
C MET A 18 -10.24 3.86 -21.60
N PRO A 19 -9.33 3.32 -20.80
CA PRO A 19 -8.69 4.19 -19.83
C PRO A 19 -7.18 3.97 -19.87
N THR A 20 -6.42 5.06 -19.96
CA THR A 20 -5.41 5.39 -18.94
C THR A 20 -4.65 6.65 -19.36
N ASP A 21 -5.07 7.78 -18.79
CA ASP A 21 -4.15 8.84 -18.33
C ASP A 21 -3.17 8.32 -17.22
N ALA A 22 -2.99 7.00 -17.08
CA ALA A 22 -2.40 6.35 -15.91
C ALA A 22 -1.03 5.70 -16.16
N ALA A 23 -0.33 6.07 -17.24
CA ALA A 23 1.09 5.72 -17.39
C ALA A 23 1.87 6.78 -18.19
N GLY A 24 1.72 8.07 -17.86
CA GLY A 24 2.67 9.11 -18.25
C GLY A 24 2.77 9.45 -19.76
N VAL A 25 1.98 8.83 -20.63
CA VAL A 25 1.89 9.19 -22.04
C VAL A 25 0.68 10.10 -22.26
N PRO A 26 0.87 11.37 -22.62
CA PRO A 26 -0.23 12.29 -22.85
C PRO A 26 -0.93 11.96 -24.17
N MET A 27 -2.22 11.63 -24.11
CA MET A 27 -3.06 11.43 -25.28
C MET A 27 -3.71 12.76 -25.69
N PRO A 28 -3.78 13.09 -26.99
CA PRO A 28 -4.42 14.33 -27.43
C PRO A 28 -5.95 14.21 -27.31
N HIS A 29 -6.55 14.95 -26.39
CA HIS A 29 -8.01 14.97 -26.15
C HIS A 29 -8.83 15.57 -27.30
N SER A 30 -8.19 16.30 -28.22
CA SER A 30 -8.83 16.98 -29.35
C SER A 30 -9.00 16.12 -30.60
N VAL A 31 -8.53 14.86 -30.58
CA VAL A 31 -8.60 13.97 -31.74
C VAL A 31 -9.96 13.24 -31.76
N PRO A 32 -10.64 13.13 -32.92
CA PRO A 32 -11.98 12.53 -32.98
C PRO A 32 -12.04 11.04 -32.64
N GLU A 33 -11.03 10.27 -33.04
CA GLU A 33 -11.03 8.81 -32.92
C GLU A 33 -9.63 8.24 -32.76
N PHE A 34 -9.57 7.01 -32.22
CA PHE A 34 -8.37 6.21 -32.13
C PHE A 34 -8.70 4.77 -32.57
N PRO A 35 -7.89 4.15 -33.46
CA PRO A 35 -6.73 4.70 -34.16
C PRO A 35 -7.10 5.80 -35.18
N LEU A 36 -6.26 6.82 -35.35
CA LEU A 36 -6.50 7.90 -36.32
C LEU A 36 -6.02 7.50 -37.71
N VAL A 37 -6.96 7.40 -38.66
CA VAL A 37 -6.68 7.08 -40.06
C VAL A 37 -7.01 8.29 -40.94
N VAL A 38 -6.10 8.64 -41.84
CA VAL A 38 -6.22 9.80 -42.74
C VAL A 38 -6.17 9.33 -44.20
N SER A 39 -6.92 9.99 -45.07
CA SER A 39 -6.90 9.72 -46.51
C SER A 39 -5.49 9.78 -47.11
N ASP A 40 -5.24 8.97 -48.14
CA ASP A 40 -3.96 8.91 -48.85
C ASP A 40 -3.51 10.23 -49.49
N SER A 41 -4.42 11.20 -49.65
CA SER A 41 -4.06 12.57 -50.05
C SER A 41 -3.03 13.22 -49.13
N ALA A 42 -2.92 12.78 -47.87
CA ALA A 42 -1.89 13.24 -46.94
C ALA A 42 -0.47 12.86 -47.39
N GLU A 43 -0.30 11.79 -48.17
CA GLU A 43 1.01 11.37 -48.69
C GLU A 43 1.58 12.35 -49.73
N GLY A 44 0.71 13.11 -50.40
CA GLY A 44 1.07 14.14 -51.38
C GLY A 44 1.58 15.45 -50.77
N ILE A 45 1.51 15.62 -49.45
CA ILE A 45 1.91 16.86 -48.78
C ILE A 45 3.43 17.01 -48.83
N GLU A 46 3.90 18.13 -49.37
CA GLU A 46 5.33 18.41 -49.54
C GLU A 46 5.84 19.53 -48.61
N LYS A 47 4.99 20.51 -48.29
CA LYS A 47 5.37 21.66 -47.47
C LYS A 47 5.06 21.43 -45.99
N THR A 48 6.02 21.77 -45.14
CA THR A 48 5.88 21.72 -43.67
C THR A 48 4.72 22.60 -43.17
N SER A 49 4.46 23.74 -43.82
CA SER A 49 3.34 24.62 -43.47
C SER A 49 1.98 23.98 -43.72
N GLN A 50 1.85 23.14 -44.75
CA GLN A 50 0.64 22.36 -45.01
C GLN A 50 0.50 21.23 -43.99
N ALA A 51 1.59 20.53 -43.66
CA ALA A 51 1.61 19.52 -42.61
C ALA A 51 1.12 20.05 -41.25
N VAL A 52 1.55 21.25 -40.84
CA VAL A 52 1.06 21.90 -39.62
C VAL A 52 -0.45 22.18 -39.69
N LYS A 53 -0.96 22.66 -40.84
CA LYS A 53 -2.39 22.92 -41.01
C LYS A 53 -3.21 21.64 -40.85
N VAL A 54 -2.75 20.54 -41.46
CA VAL A 54 -3.42 19.24 -41.36
C VAL A 54 -3.42 18.74 -39.91
N LEU A 55 -2.29 18.79 -39.21
CA LEU A 55 -2.23 18.37 -37.81
C LEU A 55 -3.12 19.22 -36.90
N LYS A 56 -3.28 20.52 -37.19
CA LYS A 56 -4.19 21.40 -36.44
C LYS A 56 -5.65 21.05 -36.68
N GLN A 57 -6.02 20.78 -37.94
CA GLN A 57 -7.37 20.34 -38.30
C GLN A 57 -7.74 19.00 -37.66
N LEU A 58 -6.78 18.07 -37.57
CA LEU A 58 -6.96 16.77 -36.94
C LEU A 58 -6.92 16.82 -35.40
N GLY A 59 -6.61 17.97 -34.80
CA GLY A 59 -6.42 18.08 -33.35
C GLY A 59 -5.15 17.37 -32.83
N ALA A 60 -4.24 16.98 -33.71
CA ALA A 60 -3.00 16.25 -33.40
C ALA A 60 -1.80 17.17 -33.11
N TYR A 61 -1.91 18.47 -33.44
CA TYR A 61 -0.80 19.41 -33.36
C TYR A 61 -0.39 19.78 -31.93
N ALA A 62 -1.28 19.63 -30.94
CA ALA A 62 -1.00 19.95 -29.55
C ALA A 62 0.22 19.18 -28.98
N ASP A 63 0.40 17.93 -29.40
CA ASP A 63 1.52 17.10 -28.95
C ASP A 63 2.85 17.52 -29.62
N ALA A 64 2.80 18.01 -30.87
CA ALA A 64 3.95 18.61 -31.54
C ALA A 64 4.34 19.96 -30.93
N ASP A 65 3.37 20.80 -30.56
CA ASP A 65 3.63 22.04 -29.82
C ASP A 65 4.24 21.76 -28.44
N LYS A 66 3.73 20.76 -27.72
CA LYS A 66 4.34 20.31 -26.47
C LYS A 66 5.78 19.84 -26.66
N ALA A 67 6.06 19.12 -27.74
CA ALA A 67 7.42 18.70 -28.07
C ALA A 67 8.33 19.90 -28.38
N LYS A 68 7.81 20.92 -29.07
CA LYS A 68 8.50 22.18 -29.36
C LYS A 68 8.89 22.93 -28.08
N ASP A 69 7.96 23.07 -27.15
CA ASP A 69 8.19 23.80 -25.89
C ASP A 69 9.08 23.00 -24.93
N SER A 70 9.10 21.67 -25.06
CA SER A 70 9.92 20.78 -24.24
C SER A 70 11.41 20.75 -24.57
N VAL A 71 11.84 21.47 -25.61
CA VAL A 71 13.24 21.48 -26.04
C VAL A 71 14.13 22.07 -24.94
N GLY A 72 14.80 21.19 -24.21
CA GLY A 72 15.67 21.55 -23.09
C GLY A 72 17.14 21.28 -23.37
N ILE A 73 18.02 22.05 -22.73
CA ILE A 73 19.45 21.76 -22.74
C ILE A 73 19.72 20.57 -21.81
N ARG A 74 20.30 19.50 -22.34
CA ARG A 74 20.66 18.29 -21.61
C ARG A 74 21.66 18.61 -20.48
N PRO A 75 21.44 18.17 -19.23
CA PRO A 75 22.44 18.33 -18.18
C PRO A 75 23.66 17.42 -18.38
N GLY A 76 24.79 17.79 -17.78
CA GLY A 76 26.02 16.97 -17.75
C GLY A 76 26.86 16.99 -19.04
N LYS A 77 27.70 15.96 -19.22
CA LYS A 77 28.71 15.87 -20.28
C LYS A 77 28.13 15.60 -21.68
N GLY A 78 26.86 15.23 -21.79
CA GLY A 78 26.18 15.04 -23.08
C GLY A 78 26.20 16.29 -23.96
N LYS A 79 26.22 17.48 -23.35
CA LYS A 79 26.34 18.77 -24.05
C LYS A 79 27.61 18.87 -24.91
N MET A 80 28.71 18.28 -24.44
CA MET A 80 30.01 18.29 -25.12
C MET A 80 30.10 17.25 -26.26
N ARG A 81 29.14 16.31 -26.35
CA ARG A 81 29.17 15.18 -27.28
C ARG A 81 28.07 15.26 -28.35
N ASN A 82 27.74 16.46 -28.82
CA ASN A 82 26.67 16.71 -29.82
C ASN A 82 25.26 16.24 -29.40
N ARG A 83 24.98 16.13 -28.09
CA ARG A 83 23.66 15.77 -27.53
C ARG A 83 23.13 16.89 -26.65
N ARG A 84 23.27 18.14 -27.11
CA ARG A 84 22.94 19.35 -26.34
C ARG A 84 21.45 19.46 -26.05
N TYR A 85 20.59 19.09 -27.00
CA TYR A 85 19.15 19.22 -26.86
C TYR A 85 18.48 17.87 -26.60
N ILE A 86 17.40 17.90 -25.83
CA ILE A 86 16.43 16.81 -25.69
C ILE A 86 15.06 17.41 -25.97
N ASN A 87 14.27 16.69 -26.75
CA ASN A 87 12.87 16.99 -27.02
C ASN A 87 12.02 15.77 -26.70
N ARG A 88 10.76 16.01 -26.31
CA ARG A 88 9.77 14.94 -26.17
C ARG A 88 9.42 14.34 -27.53
N LYS A 89 8.95 13.10 -27.51
CA LYS A 89 8.39 12.44 -28.68
C LYS A 89 6.92 12.84 -28.81
N GLY A 90 6.58 13.30 -30.00
CA GLY A 90 5.23 13.65 -30.42
C GLY A 90 4.62 12.55 -31.31
N PRO A 91 3.68 12.89 -32.21
CA PRO A 91 3.01 11.92 -33.05
C PRO A 91 3.98 11.19 -33.98
N LEU A 92 3.69 9.91 -34.25
CA LEU A 92 4.33 9.12 -35.29
C LEU A 92 3.41 9.07 -36.51
N ILE A 93 3.92 9.41 -37.69
CA ILE A 93 3.16 9.34 -38.93
C ILE A 93 3.61 8.13 -39.72
N VAL A 94 2.65 7.26 -40.04
CA VAL A 94 2.91 6.01 -40.75
C VAL A 94 2.29 6.06 -42.14
N TYR A 95 3.13 5.83 -43.16
CA TYR A 95 2.77 5.90 -44.58
C TYR A 95 3.11 4.61 -45.32
N ALA A 96 2.47 4.39 -46.47
CA ALA A 96 2.60 3.16 -47.25
C ALA A 96 3.58 3.27 -48.41
N THR A 97 3.56 4.39 -49.14
CA THR A 97 4.25 4.51 -50.43
C THR A 97 5.73 4.82 -50.24
N GLU A 98 6.60 4.05 -50.88
CA GLU A 98 8.03 4.35 -50.88
C GLU A 98 8.33 5.66 -51.61
N GLY A 99 9.24 6.48 -51.08
CA GLY A 99 9.57 7.78 -51.68
C GLY A 99 8.50 8.85 -51.54
N SER A 100 7.48 8.63 -50.71
CA SER A 100 6.41 9.59 -50.46
C SER A 100 6.92 10.95 -49.97
N LYS A 101 6.30 12.03 -50.47
CA LYS A 101 6.67 13.42 -50.15
C LYS A 101 6.39 13.78 -48.69
N ILE A 102 5.51 13.03 -48.03
CA ILE A 102 5.17 13.15 -46.62
C ILE A 102 6.41 13.17 -45.70
N VAL A 103 7.45 12.41 -46.05
CA VAL A 103 8.69 12.36 -45.27
C VAL A 103 9.34 13.74 -45.19
N LYS A 104 9.36 14.48 -46.30
CA LYS A 104 9.95 15.83 -46.35
C LYS A 104 9.10 16.84 -45.57
N ALA A 105 7.78 16.72 -45.66
CA ALA A 105 6.87 17.65 -45.01
C ALA A 105 6.86 17.52 -43.47
N PHE A 106 7.02 16.31 -42.94
CA PHE A 106 6.86 16.06 -41.51
C PHE A 106 8.18 15.88 -40.73
N ARG A 107 9.30 15.52 -41.38
CA ARG A 107 10.59 15.27 -40.71
C ARG A 107 11.14 16.45 -39.88
N ASN A 108 10.84 17.69 -40.28
CA ASN A 108 11.35 18.88 -39.60
C ASN A 108 10.42 19.40 -38.48
N LEU A 109 9.30 18.73 -38.22
CA LEU A 109 8.42 19.12 -37.13
C LEU A 109 8.98 18.63 -35.79
N PRO A 110 8.92 19.45 -34.73
CA PRO A 110 9.50 19.10 -33.43
C PRO A 110 8.79 17.88 -32.83
N GLY A 111 9.56 16.83 -32.53
CA GLY A 111 9.07 15.61 -31.88
C GLY A 111 8.28 14.65 -32.78
N VAL A 112 7.95 15.06 -34.01
CA VAL A 112 7.25 14.21 -34.97
C VAL A 112 8.24 13.27 -35.66
N ASP A 113 7.93 11.98 -35.68
CA ASP A 113 8.70 10.99 -36.45
C ASP A 113 7.85 10.47 -37.61
N VAL A 114 8.50 9.96 -38.65
CA VAL A 114 7.85 9.37 -39.82
C VAL A 114 8.40 7.97 -40.06
N ALA A 115 7.51 7.01 -40.32
CA ALA A 115 7.89 5.62 -40.58
C ALA A 115 7.09 5.03 -41.74
N ASN A 116 7.72 4.16 -42.53
CA ASN A 116 7.00 3.37 -43.52
C ASN A 116 6.44 2.10 -42.84
N VAL A 117 5.22 1.68 -43.21
CA VAL A 117 4.56 0.49 -42.66
C VAL A 117 5.42 -0.77 -42.72
N GLU A 118 6.10 -0.97 -43.84
CA GLU A 118 6.87 -2.18 -44.11
C GLU A 118 8.16 -2.23 -43.27
N ARG A 119 8.60 -1.06 -42.79
CA ARG A 119 9.82 -0.84 -42.01
C ARG A 119 9.52 -0.26 -40.62
N LEU A 120 8.36 -0.62 -40.04
CA LEU A 120 7.98 -0.20 -38.70
C LEU A 120 8.95 -0.77 -37.65
N ASN A 121 9.51 0.12 -36.84
CA ASN A 121 10.42 -0.24 -35.75
C ASN A 121 9.73 -0.10 -34.39
N LEU A 122 10.05 -1.00 -33.47
CA LEU A 122 9.60 -0.94 -32.09
C LEU A 122 10.08 0.33 -31.39
N LEU A 123 11.29 0.82 -31.69
CA LEU A 123 11.83 2.03 -31.06
C LEU A 123 11.03 3.30 -31.42
N ASP A 124 10.41 3.30 -32.59
CA ASP A 124 9.55 4.40 -33.03
C ASP A 124 8.17 4.30 -32.40
N LEU A 125 7.63 3.10 -32.25
CA LEU A 125 6.31 2.84 -31.65
C LEU A 125 6.32 2.95 -30.10
N ALA A 126 7.42 2.58 -29.47
CA ALA A 126 7.57 2.50 -28.01
C ALA A 126 8.89 3.13 -27.54
N PRO A 127 9.05 4.48 -27.68
CA PRO A 127 10.25 5.16 -27.25
C PRO A 127 10.47 4.99 -25.74
N GLY A 128 11.66 4.53 -25.35
CA GLY A 128 11.99 4.24 -23.94
C GLY A 128 11.30 2.99 -23.38
N GLY A 129 10.69 2.15 -24.23
CA GLY A 129 9.98 0.95 -23.80
C GLY A 129 8.56 1.19 -23.28
N HIS A 130 8.07 2.43 -23.36
CA HIS A 130 6.68 2.76 -23.02
C HIS A 130 5.74 2.43 -24.18
N LEU A 131 4.68 1.67 -23.89
CA LEU A 131 3.67 1.31 -24.87
C LEU A 131 2.70 2.48 -25.11
N GLY A 132 2.17 2.60 -26.33
CA GLY A 132 1.09 3.54 -26.64
C GLY A 132 1.56 4.94 -27.05
N ARG A 133 2.41 5.04 -28.07
CA ARG A 133 2.68 6.31 -28.75
C ARG A 133 1.47 6.69 -29.63
N PHE A 134 1.16 7.98 -29.73
CA PHE A 134 0.14 8.45 -30.66
C PHE A 134 0.61 8.29 -32.12
N VAL A 135 -0.09 7.45 -32.89
CA VAL A 135 0.23 7.12 -34.30
C VAL A 135 -0.89 7.58 -35.20
N ILE A 136 -0.53 8.25 -36.30
CA ILE A 136 -1.41 8.68 -37.38
C ILE A 136 -1.12 7.79 -38.59
N TRP A 137 -2.13 7.10 -39.10
CA TRP A 137 -2.01 6.18 -40.23
C TRP A 137 -2.56 6.81 -41.50
N THR A 138 -1.88 6.61 -42.63
CA THR A 138 -2.54 6.77 -43.94
C THR A 138 -3.44 5.58 -44.22
N GLU A 139 -4.49 5.77 -45.02
CA GLU A 139 -5.46 4.72 -45.34
C GLU A 139 -4.77 3.49 -45.96
N SER A 140 -3.91 3.71 -46.96
CA SER A 140 -3.08 2.68 -47.58
C SER A 140 -2.14 2.03 -46.57
N ALA A 141 -1.62 2.79 -45.60
CA ALA A 141 -0.75 2.25 -44.57
C ALA A 141 -1.50 1.29 -43.64
N PHE A 142 -2.71 1.68 -43.25
CA PHE A 142 -3.55 0.87 -42.38
C PHE A 142 -3.95 -0.45 -43.06
N LYS A 143 -4.34 -0.41 -44.34
CA LYS A 143 -4.66 -1.61 -45.13
C LYS A 143 -3.46 -2.56 -45.28
N LYS A 144 -2.25 -2.03 -45.50
CA LYS A 144 -1.03 -2.85 -45.63
C LYS A 144 -0.62 -3.58 -44.35
N LEU A 145 -1.12 -3.19 -43.17
CA LEU A 145 -0.78 -3.88 -41.91
C LEU A 145 -1.15 -5.36 -41.95
N ASP A 146 -2.33 -5.68 -42.51
CA ASP A 146 -2.83 -7.06 -42.62
C ASP A 146 -1.95 -7.89 -43.57
N GLU A 147 -1.42 -7.31 -44.65
CA GLU A 147 -0.48 -8.01 -45.52
C GLU A 147 0.85 -8.30 -44.83
N VAL A 148 1.32 -7.37 -44.00
CA VAL A 148 2.61 -7.47 -43.31
C VAL A 148 2.55 -8.45 -42.14
N TYR A 149 1.47 -8.44 -41.36
CA TYR A 149 1.34 -9.18 -40.10
C TYR A 149 0.36 -10.35 -40.14
N GLY A 150 -0.52 -10.39 -41.13
CA GLY A 150 -1.64 -11.33 -41.17
C GLY A 150 -2.74 -10.93 -40.18
N SER A 151 -3.71 -11.83 -40.03
CA SER A 151 -4.79 -11.73 -39.06
C SER A 151 -4.71 -12.90 -38.07
N PHE A 152 -5.64 -12.99 -37.12
CA PHE A 152 -5.72 -14.17 -36.24
C PHE A 152 -6.14 -15.43 -37.00
N GLU A 153 -6.72 -15.27 -38.19
CA GLU A 153 -7.22 -16.35 -39.05
C GLU A 153 -6.25 -16.70 -40.19
N ALA A 154 -5.57 -15.69 -40.75
CA ALA A 154 -4.67 -15.85 -41.89
C ALA A 154 -3.21 -15.50 -41.53
N SER A 155 -2.27 -16.31 -42.00
CA SER A 155 -0.83 -16.01 -41.88
C SER A 155 -0.43 -14.78 -42.68
N SER A 156 0.67 -14.13 -42.32
CA SER A 156 1.14 -12.95 -43.06
C SER A 156 1.64 -13.29 -44.46
N SER A 157 1.33 -12.43 -45.43
CA SER A 157 1.79 -12.57 -46.81
C SER A 157 3.27 -12.17 -46.98
N LYS A 158 3.72 -11.10 -46.30
CA LYS A 158 5.10 -10.60 -46.45
C LYS A 158 6.12 -11.30 -45.56
N LYS A 159 5.75 -11.66 -44.33
CA LYS A 159 6.69 -12.28 -43.38
C LYS A 159 6.58 -13.80 -43.44
N LYS A 160 7.58 -14.45 -44.05
CA LYS A 160 7.59 -15.91 -44.21
C LYS A 160 7.50 -16.62 -42.86
N GLY A 161 6.50 -17.48 -42.70
CA GLY A 161 6.30 -18.29 -41.49
C GLY A 161 5.86 -17.50 -40.25
N PHE A 162 5.50 -16.24 -40.41
CA PHE A 162 5.02 -15.42 -39.30
C PHE A 162 3.50 -15.58 -39.13
N VAL A 163 3.09 -15.77 -37.89
CA VAL A 163 1.70 -15.86 -37.45
C VAL A 163 1.57 -15.02 -36.19
N LEU A 164 0.43 -14.32 -36.03
CA LEU A 164 0.17 -13.56 -34.82
C LEU A 164 0.15 -14.47 -33.58
N PRO A 165 0.82 -14.07 -32.48
CA PRO A 165 0.81 -14.85 -31.26
C PRO A 165 -0.60 -14.92 -30.69
N ARG A 166 -1.02 -16.13 -30.33
CA ARG A 166 -2.33 -16.35 -29.70
C ARG A 166 -2.24 -15.98 -28.21
N PRO A 167 -3.14 -15.13 -27.69
CA PRO A 167 -3.19 -14.86 -26.27
C PRO A 167 -3.56 -16.13 -25.49
N LYS A 168 -3.06 -16.24 -24.25
CA LYS A 168 -3.38 -17.39 -23.38
C LYS A 168 -4.87 -17.44 -22.99
N MET A 169 -5.51 -16.27 -22.95
CA MET A 169 -6.94 -16.11 -22.65
C MET A 169 -7.65 -15.54 -23.87
N THR A 170 -8.86 -16.04 -24.14
CA THR A 170 -9.72 -15.52 -25.20
C THR A 170 -10.33 -14.16 -24.81
N ASN A 171 -10.78 -14.03 -23.57
CA ASN A 171 -11.25 -12.78 -22.97
C ASN A 171 -10.34 -12.37 -21.81
N ALA A 172 -9.88 -11.11 -21.82
CA ALA A 172 -9.05 -10.54 -20.76
C ALA A 172 -9.85 -9.90 -19.62
N ASP A 173 -11.15 -9.65 -19.81
CA ASP A 173 -12.02 -9.09 -18.77
C ASP A 173 -12.38 -10.16 -17.73
N LEU A 174 -11.49 -10.28 -16.75
CA LEU A 174 -11.68 -11.14 -15.59
C LEU A 174 -12.87 -10.69 -14.74
N GLY A 175 -13.19 -9.39 -14.69
CA GLY A 175 -14.30 -8.89 -13.89
C GLY A 175 -15.62 -9.44 -14.40
N ARG A 176 -15.85 -9.37 -15.71
CA ARG A 176 -17.02 -10.00 -16.34
C ARG A 176 -17.05 -11.51 -16.15
N LEU A 177 -15.92 -12.20 -16.29
CA LEU A 177 -15.85 -13.65 -16.10
C LEU A 177 -16.18 -14.04 -14.65
N ILE A 178 -15.57 -13.35 -13.68
CA ILE A 178 -15.77 -13.62 -12.25
C ILE A 178 -17.21 -13.34 -11.85
N ASN A 179 -17.81 -12.26 -12.36
CA ASN A 179 -19.18 -11.85 -12.03
C ASN A 179 -20.25 -12.56 -12.86
N SER A 180 -19.88 -13.50 -13.72
CA SER A 180 -20.84 -14.31 -14.47
C SER A 180 -21.63 -15.23 -13.54
N ASP A 181 -22.88 -15.51 -13.90
CA ASP A 181 -23.79 -16.31 -13.08
C ASP A 181 -23.28 -17.74 -12.91
N GLU A 182 -22.62 -18.28 -13.94
CA GLU A 182 -22.01 -19.61 -13.94
C GLU A 182 -20.92 -19.73 -12.86
N VAL A 183 -20.14 -18.66 -12.65
CA VAL A 183 -19.12 -18.63 -11.60
C VAL A 183 -19.76 -18.31 -10.25
N GLN A 184 -20.58 -17.27 -10.17
CA GLN A 184 -21.14 -16.81 -8.90
C GLN A 184 -22.13 -17.80 -8.26
N SER A 185 -22.82 -18.63 -9.05
CA SER A 185 -23.70 -19.69 -8.53
C SER A 185 -22.95 -20.81 -7.79
N VAL A 186 -21.67 -21.02 -8.11
CA VAL A 186 -20.82 -22.06 -7.49
C VAL A 186 -19.93 -21.49 -6.39
N VAL A 187 -19.57 -20.21 -6.48
CA VAL A 187 -18.67 -19.54 -5.52
C VAL A 187 -19.30 -19.47 -4.12
N LYS A 188 -18.52 -19.85 -3.11
CA LYS A 188 -18.93 -19.73 -1.71
C LYS A 188 -18.99 -18.26 -1.29
N PRO A 189 -19.93 -17.88 -0.40
CA PRO A 189 -20.01 -16.53 0.11
C PRO A 189 -18.71 -16.12 0.83
N ILE A 190 -18.37 -14.84 0.75
CA ILE A 190 -17.15 -14.31 1.38
C ILE A 190 -17.22 -14.39 2.91
N ASN A 191 -16.15 -14.90 3.53
CA ASN A 191 -15.99 -14.87 4.98
C ASN A 191 -15.66 -13.44 5.44
N LYS A 192 -16.62 -12.76 6.06
CA LYS A 192 -16.45 -11.37 6.54
C LYS A 192 -15.68 -11.26 7.87
N GLU A 193 -15.59 -12.35 8.62
CA GLU A 193 -14.94 -12.35 9.93
C GLU A 193 -13.43 -12.49 9.82
N VAL A 194 -12.71 -11.37 9.96
CA VAL A 194 -11.26 -11.39 10.16
C VAL A 194 -10.96 -11.17 11.63
N LYS A 195 -10.73 -12.26 12.37
CA LYS A 195 -10.34 -12.20 13.79
C LYS A 195 -8.88 -11.75 13.89
N ARG A 196 -8.66 -10.46 14.16
CA ARG A 196 -7.32 -9.94 14.47
C ARG A 196 -6.91 -10.37 15.88
N ARG A 197 -5.62 -10.68 16.06
CA ARG A 197 -5.07 -10.97 17.38
C ARG A 197 -5.03 -9.66 18.19
N GLU A 198 -5.85 -9.59 19.23
CA GLU A 198 -5.77 -8.52 20.22
C GLU A 198 -4.69 -8.84 21.27
N ALA A 199 -4.16 -7.80 21.92
CA ALA A 199 -3.24 -7.99 23.04
C ALA A 199 -3.92 -8.78 24.16
N ARG A 200 -3.33 -9.93 24.53
CA ARG A 200 -3.86 -10.79 25.59
C ARG A 200 -3.74 -10.08 26.94
N LYS A 201 -4.86 -9.61 27.47
CA LYS A 201 -4.93 -9.04 28.83
C LYS A 201 -4.73 -10.16 29.86
N ASN A 202 -3.85 -9.95 30.83
CA ASN A 202 -3.66 -10.90 31.92
C ASN A 202 -4.90 -10.93 32.82
N PRO A 203 -5.62 -12.07 32.94
CA PRO A 203 -6.82 -12.14 33.75
C PRO A 203 -6.52 -11.83 35.21
N LEU A 204 -5.47 -12.39 35.82
CA LEU A 204 -5.17 -12.20 37.25
C LEU A 204 -4.98 -10.73 37.66
N LYS A 205 -4.55 -9.86 36.72
CA LYS A 205 -4.37 -8.42 36.95
C LYS A 205 -5.53 -7.57 36.44
N ASN A 206 -6.35 -8.08 35.53
CA ASN A 206 -7.42 -7.31 34.89
C ASN A 206 -8.80 -7.90 35.24
N ALA A 207 -9.55 -7.19 36.09
CA ALA A 207 -10.85 -7.65 36.59
C ALA A 207 -11.87 -7.94 35.47
N ALA A 208 -11.90 -7.16 34.38
CA ALA A 208 -12.81 -7.42 33.26
C ALA A 208 -12.44 -8.70 32.50
N ALA A 209 -11.13 -8.98 32.38
CA ALA A 209 -10.65 -10.23 31.79
C ALA A 209 -10.94 -11.43 32.70
N VAL A 210 -10.84 -11.32 34.03
CA VAL A 210 -11.28 -12.40 34.94
C VAL A 210 -12.78 -12.60 34.84
N LEU A 211 -13.59 -11.54 34.86
CA LEU A 211 -15.04 -11.65 34.83
C LEU A 211 -15.54 -12.32 33.55
N LYS A 212 -14.87 -12.08 32.41
CA LYS A 212 -15.15 -12.78 31.16
C LYS A 212 -14.89 -14.30 31.25
N LEU A 213 -13.91 -14.72 32.05
CA LEU A 213 -13.54 -16.13 32.23
C LEU A 213 -14.28 -16.80 33.39
N ASN A 214 -14.56 -16.06 34.47
CA ASN A 214 -15.16 -16.51 35.71
C ASN A 214 -16.21 -15.48 36.19
N PRO A 215 -17.50 -15.71 35.90
CA PRO A 215 -18.59 -14.84 36.35
C PRO A 215 -18.70 -14.74 37.89
N TYR A 216 -18.33 -15.79 38.63
CA TYR A 216 -18.37 -15.82 40.10
C TYR A 216 -17.28 -14.94 40.76
N PHE A 217 -16.29 -14.47 40.02
CA PHE A 217 -15.23 -13.62 40.58
C PHE A 217 -15.78 -12.33 41.23
N GLY A 218 -16.83 -11.74 40.64
CA GLY A 218 -17.45 -10.53 41.16
C GLY A 218 -18.12 -10.74 42.52
N THR A 219 -18.86 -11.84 42.69
CA THR A 219 -19.53 -12.17 43.95
C THR A 219 -18.51 -12.54 45.02
N ALA A 220 -17.53 -13.38 44.68
CA ALA A 220 -16.45 -13.75 45.60
C ALA A 220 -15.68 -12.53 46.11
N ARG A 221 -15.33 -11.58 45.22
CA ARG A 221 -14.66 -10.33 45.61
C ARG A 221 -15.53 -9.47 46.52
N ARG A 222 -16.82 -9.33 46.23
CA ARG A 222 -17.76 -8.58 47.09
C ARG A 222 -17.88 -9.22 48.47
N MET A 223 -18.00 -10.55 48.54
CA MET A 223 -18.04 -11.29 49.81
C MET A 223 -16.75 -11.11 50.61
N ALA A 224 -15.59 -11.14 49.95
CA ALA A 224 -14.30 -10.91 50.60
C ALA A 224 -14.20 -9.50 51.22
N VAL A 225 -14.62 -8.47 50.49
CA VAL A 225 -14.63 -7.08 50.98
C VAL A 225 -15.56 -6.90 52.19
N LEU A 226 -16.77 -7.47 52.13
CA LEU A 226 -17.71 -7.43 53.26
C LEU A 226 -17.16 -8.16 54.49
N ALA A 227 -16.54 -9.32 54.29
CA ALA A 227 -15.91 -10.09 55.36
C ALA A 227 -14.71 -9.35 55.97
N GLU A 228 -13.89 -8.66 55.16
CA GLU A 228 -12.78 -7.86 55.64
C GLU A 228 -13.26 -6.66 56.47
N ALA A 229 -14.27 -5.92 56.00
CA ALA A 229 -14.87 -4.83 56.75
C ALA A 229 -15.40 -5.29 58.12
N ALA A 230 -16.08 -6.44 58.16
CA ALA A 230 -16.55 -7.06 59.39
C ALA A 230 -15.39 -7.44 60.33
N ARG A 231 -14.30 -8.04 59.80
CA ARG A 231 -13.11 -8.40 60.57
C ARG A 231 -12.40 -7.19 61.16
N VAL A 232 -12.24 -6.10 60.39
CA VAL A 232 -11.60 -4.87 60.86
C VAL A 232 -12.42 -4.25 62.00
N LYS A 233 -13.75 -4.20 61.86
CA LYS A 233 -14.65 -3.73 62.91
C LYS A 233 -14.51 -4.58 64.17
N ALA A 234 -14.65 -5.90 64.06
CA ALA A 234 -14.52 -6.83 65.18
C ALA A 234 -13.15 -6.74 65.87
N ARG A 235 -12.06 -6.54 65.11
CA ARG A 235 -10.71 -6.34 65.67
C ARG A 235 -10.63 -5.04 66.47
N LYS A 236 -11.18 -3.93 65.96
CA LYS A 236 -11.22 -2.64 66.67
C LYS A 236 -12.02 -2.77 67.96
N ASP A 237 -13.18 -3.40 67.90
CA ASP A 237 -14.04 -3.62 69.08
C ASP A 237 -13.34 -4.48 70.13
N LYS A 238 -12.66 -5.56 69.71
CA LYS A 238 -11.83 -6.41 70.59
C LYS A 238 -10.63 -5.68 71.19
N ILE A 239 -9.99 -4.79 70.43
CA ILE A 239 -8.90 -3.96 70.97
C ILE A 239 -9.46 -2.96 71.98
N ASN A 240 -10.61 -2.33 71.70
CA ASN A 240 -11.26 -1.39 72.61
C ASN A 240 -11.73 -2.07 73.90
N SER A 241 -12.27 -3.29 73.82
CA SER A 241 -12.67 -4.06 75.00
C SER A 241 -11.46 -4.51 75.84
N LYS A 242 -10.31 -4.77 75.22
CA LYS A 242 -9.03 -5.00 75.93
C LYS A 242 -8.39 -3.72 76.45
N ARG A 243 -8.73 -2.57 75.87
CA ARG A 243 -8.34 -1.23 76.33
C ARG A 243 -9.30 -0.68 77.39
N THR A 244 -9.91 -1.56 78.19
CA THR A 244 -10.38 -1.16 79.52
C THR A 244 -9.18 -0.55 80.25
N LYS A 245 -9.27 0.74 80.59
CA LYS A 245 -8.22 1.42 81.33
C LYS A 245 -8.04 0.64 82.65
N LEU A 246 -6.90 -0.05 82.79
CA LEU A 246 -6.47 -0.61 84.08
C LEU A 246 -6.62 0.51 85.11
N SER A 247 -7.08 0.18 86.32
CA SER A 247 -7.12 1.19 87.38
C SER A 247 -5.71 1.76 87.56
N VAL A 248 -5.59 3.03 87.95
CA VAL A 248 -4.27 3.70 88.07
C VAL A 248 -3.34 2.89 89.00
N GLU A 249 -3.93 2.21 89.98
CA GLU A 249 -3.26 1.33 90.94
C GLU A 249 -2.79 -0.01 90.36
N GLU A 250 -3.59 -0.65 89.49
CA GLU A 250 -3.16 -1.89 88.81
C GLU A 250 -2.05 -1.62 87.80
N ALA A 251 -2.17 -0.51 87.06
CA ALA A 251 -1.15 -0.06 86.13
C ALA A 251 0.15 0.34 86.85
N SER A 252 0.06 0.94 88.04
CA SER A 252 1.22 1.29 88.84
C SER A 252 1.89 0.05 89.44
N LYS A 253 1.12 -0.96 89.91
CA LYS A 253 1.64 -2.25 90.39
C LYS A 253 2.41 -3.01 89.30
N ILE A 254 1.87 -3.08 88.08
CA ILE A 254 2.54 -3.76 86.97
C ILE A 254 3.82 -3.00 86.57
N LYS A 255 3.77 -1.66 86.50
CA LYS A 255 4.97 -0.85 86.24
C LYS A 255 6.00 -0.95 87.36
N ALA A 256 5.56 -1.04 88.61
CA ALA A 256 6.43 -1.21 89.78
C ALA A 256 7.10 -2.60 89.77
N ALA A 257 6.38 -3.67 89.45
CA ALA A 257 6.95 -5.00 89.27
C ALA A 257 7.98 -5.04 88.13
N GLY A 258 7.67 -4.39 86.99
CA GLY A 258 8.61 -4.25 85.89
C GLY A 258 9.86 -3.44 86.26
N LYS A 259 9.69 -2.33 87.00
CA LYS A 259 10.82 -1.53 87.51
C LYS A 259 11.64 -2.28 88.57
N ALA A 260 11.01 -3.05 89.45
CA ALA A 260 11.69 -3.85 90.46
C ALA A 260 12.55 -4.92 89.80
N TRP A 261 12.02 -5.62 88.80
CA TRP A 261 12.79 -6.57 88.00
C TRP A 261 13.96 -5.90 87.26
N TYR A 262 13.76 -4.70 86.72
CA TYR A 262 14.85 -3.93 86.10
C TYR A 262 15.91 -3.47 87.11
N GLN A 263 15.50 -3.08 88.33
CA GLN A 263 16.41 -2.69 89.43
C GLN A 263 17.27 -3.87 89.89
N THR A 264 16.69 -5.08 89.96
CA THR A 264 17.47 -6.31 90.26
C THR A 264 18.49 -6.68 89.18
N MET A 265 18.40 -6.09 87.98
CA MET A 265 19.38 -6.26 86.90
C MET A 265 20.42 -5.13 86.83
N ILE A 266 20.25 -4.05 87.60
CA ILE A 266 21.20 -2.93 87.65
C ILE A 266 22.22 -3.13 88.80
N SER A 267 21.90 -3.96 89.80
CA SER A 267 22.72 -4.22 90.98
C SER A 267 23.70 -5.40 90.79
N ASP A 268 24.63 -5.29 89.85
CA ASP A 268 25.80 -6.21 89.74
C ASP A 268 27.08 -5.59 90.35
N SER A 269 26.96 -4.50 91.13
CA SER A 269 28.09 -3.88 91.85
C SER A 269 27.75 -3.57 93.33
N ASP A 270 28.35 -4.34 94.24
CA ASP A 270 28.75 -4.09 95.64
C ASP A 270 27.78 -3.54 96.70
N TYR A 271 26.48 -3.36 96.45
CA TYR A 271 25.54 -3.06 97.53
C TYR A 271 24.27 -3.93 97.43
N MET A 272 24.08 -4.78 98.45
CA MET A 272 22.94 -5.66 98.76
C MET A 272 23.13 -7.15 98.45
N GLU A 273 24.10 -7.78 99.12
CA GLU A 273 24.17 -9.26 99.23
C GLU A 273 22.96 -9.89 99.94
N PHE A 274 21.99 -9.14 100.46
CA PHE A 274 20.87 -9.69 101.27
C PHE A 274 19.80 -10.46 100.46
N ASP A 275 19.44 -10.02 99.24
CA ASP A 275 18.41 -10.69 98.42
C ASP A 275 18.94 -11.94 97.72
N VAL A 276 20.24 -11.94 97.37
CA VAL A 276 20.91 -13.13 96.83
C VAL A 276 21.06 -14.18 97.92
N PHE A 277 21.42 -13.77 99.14
CA PHE A 277 21.64 -14.68 100.27
C PHE A 277 20.34 -15.35 100.76
N SER A 278 19.22 -14.61 100.81
CA SER A 278 17.91 -15.17 101.16
C SER A 278 17.40 -16.18 100.12
N LYS A 279 17.64 -15.92 98.82
CA LYS A 279 17.32 -16.88 97.75
C LYS A 279 18.22 -18.12 97.78
N TRP A 280 19.48 -17.99 98.18
CA TRP A 280 20.40 -19.13 98.33
C TRP A 280 20.06 -20.00 99.54
N LEU A 281 19.82 -19.41 100.71
CA LEU A 281 19.44 -20.14 101.93
C LEU A 281 18.10 -20.86 101.81
N GLY A 282 17.13 -20.29 101.09
CA GLY A 282 15.82 -20.91 100.86
C GLY A 282 15.78 -21.99 99.77
N VAL A 283 16.86 -22.18 99.01
CA VAL A 283 16.97 -23.20 97.96
C VAL A 283 17.75 -24.44 98.45
N SER A 284 18.54 -24.32 99.53
CA SER A 284 19.23 -25.45 100.16
C SER A 284 18.51 -25.93 101.43
N GLN A 285 17.31 -26.47 101.27
CA GLN A 285 16.70 -27.45 102.18
C GLN A 285 15.74 -28.35 101.41
#